data_AF-A0A927Y0C9-F1
#
_entry.id   AF-A0A927Y0C9-F1
#
_cell.length_a   1.000
_cell.length_b   1.000
_cell.length_c   1.000
_cell.angle_alpha   90.00
_cell.angle_beta   90.00
_cell.angle_gamma   90.00
#
_symmetry.space_group_name_H-M   'P 1'
#
loop_
_entity.id
_entity.type
_entity.pdbx_description
1 polymer ?
#
loop_
_entity_poly.entity_id
_entity_poly.type
_entity_poly.pdbx_seq_one_letter_code
_entity_poly.pdbx_strand_id
1 'polypeptide(L)'
;MFNIGKEENDFSNFNFINILKATGVAIVFTIILLFIYSIILTYTNTPEASIPTVIIIITGISILIASQMATRKLKKNGIINGGVVGLIYILGIYLISSIITGNFGFDLQSIIMCITSILVGCLGGIIGINMK
;
A
#
# COMPACT_ATOMS: atom_id res chain seq x y z
N MET A 1 -7.63 40.63 -1.47
CA MET A 1 -8.03 39.23 -1.17
C MET A 1 -6.87 38.33 -1.51
N PHE A 2 -6.14 37.86 -0.50
CA PHE A 2 -4.98 36.99 -0.69
C PHE A 2 -5.43 35.62 -1.23
N ASN A 3 -4.68 35.13 -2.20
CA ASN A 3 -4.92 33.95 -3.02
C ASN A 3 -4.72 32.62 -2.24
N ILE A 4 -5.44 32.46 -1.12
CA ILE A 4 -5.29 31.33 -0.20
C ILE A 4 -5.66 30.00 -0.88
N GLY A 5 -6.59 30.01 -1.83
CA GLY A 5 -7.02 28.80 -2.54
C GLY A 5 -6.01 28.22 -3.53
N LYS A 6 -4.95 28.94 -3.93
CA LYS A 6 -3.97 28.44 -4.91
C LYS A 6 -2.79 27.75 -4.24
N GLU A 7 -2.34 28.25 -3.08
CA GLU A 7 -1.27 27.62 -2.29
C GLU A 7 -1.70 26.31 -1.61
N GLU A 8 -2.96 26.22 -1.15
CA GLU A 8 -3.51 24.98 -0.56
C GLU A 8 -3.66 23.86 -1.61
N ASN A 9 -3.95 24.24 -2.85
CA ASN A 9 -3.98 23.33 -4.00
C ASN A 9 -2.58 22.85 -4.40
N ASP A 10 -1.55 23.70 -4.37
CA ASP A 10 -0.17 23.26 -4.69
C ASP A 10 0.41 22.33 -3.61
N PHE A 11 0.15 22.62 -2.33
CA PHE A 11 0.60 21.77 -1.22
C PHE A 11 -0.12 20.41 -1.20
N SER A 12 -1.42 20.38 -1.51
CA SER A 12 -2.20 19.13 -1.58
C SER A 12 -1.85 18.30 -2.82
N ASN A 13 -1.64 18.92 -3.98
CA ASN A 13 -1.18 18.25 -5.20
C ASN A 13 0.22 17.62 -5.01
N PHE A 14 1.14 18.32 -4.36
CA PHE A 14 2.47 17.76 -4.06
C PHE A 14 2.40 16.51 -3.18
N ASN A 15 1.50 16.50 -2.20
CA ASN A 15 1.31 15.35 -1.31
C ASN A 15 0.66 14.18 -2.04
N PHE A 16 -0.33 14.44 -2.89
CA PHE A 16 -1.02 13.41 -3.65
C PHE A 16 -0.12 12.71 -4.68
N ILE A 17 0.71 13.47 -5.41
CA ILE A 17 1.69 12.92 -6.35
C ILE A 17 2.72 12.05 -5.62
N ASN A 18 3.18 12.47 -4.43
CA ASN A 18 4.11 11.67 -3.64
C ASN A 18 3.47 10.36 -3.15
N ILE A 19 2.21 10.40 -2.71
CA ILE A 19 1.44 9.21 -2.32
C ILE A 19 1.34 8.26 -3.51
N LEU A 20 0.90 8.74 -4.68
CA LEU A 20 0.81 7.93 -5.90
C LEU A 20 2.15 7.30 -6.29
N LYS A 21 3.23 8.09 -6.25
CA LYS A 21 4.58 7.61 -6.57
C LYS A 21 5.03 6.52 -5.59
N ALA A 22 4.83 6.72 -4.30
CA ALA A 22 5.19 5.75 -3.27
C ALA A 22 4.37 4.46 -3.39
N THR A 23 3.06 4.56 -3.60
CA THR A 23 2.18 3.41 -3.80
C THR A 23 2.54 2.64 -5.07
N GLY A 24 2.88 3.34 -6.16
CA GLY A 24 3.34 2.70 -7.40
C GLY A 24 4.62 1.88 -7.19
N VAL A 25 5.61 2.43 -6.46
CA VAL A 25 6.82 1.69 -6.09
C VAL A 25 6.50 0.46 -5.25
N ALA A 26 5.55 0.59 -4.31
CA ALA A 26 5.12 -0.52 -3.46
C ALA A 26 4.49 -1.66 -4.25
N ILE A 27 3.62 -1.36 -5.22
CA ILE A 27 2.99 -2.37 -6.08
C ILE A 27 4.05 -3.12 -6.87
N VAL A 28 5.02 -2.41 -7.47
CA VAL A 28 6.13 -3.05 -8.20
C VAL A 28 6.95 -3.95 -7.27
N PHE A 29 7.24 -3.48 -6.06
CA PHE A 29 7.96 -4.25 -5.05
C PHE A 29 7.19 -5.51 -4.63
N THR A 30 5.87 -5.40 -4.43
CA THR A 30 4.98 -6.53 -4.15
C THR A 30 5.03 -7.57 -5.26
N ILE A 31 4.95 -7.16 -6.52
CA ILE A 31 5.01 -8.07 -7.67
C ILE A 31 6.35 -8.82 -7.69
N ILE A 32 7.47 -8.14 -7.41
CA ILE A 32 8.79 -8.77 -7.33
C ILE A 32 8.84 -9.81 -6.20
N LEU A 33 8.35 -9.45 -5.01
CA LEU A 33 8.32 -10.38 -3.87
C LEU A 33 7.43 -11.60 -4.11
N LEU A 34 6.26 -11.40 -4.72
CA LEU A 34 5.36 -12.49 -5.09
C LEU A 34 5.98 -13.39 -6.16
N PHE A 35 6.73 -12.82 -7.11
CA PHE A 35 7.45 -13.59 -8.11
C PHE A 35 8.54 -14.46 -7.47
N ILE A 36 9.32 -13.91 -6.53
CA ILE A 36 10.29 -14.69 -5.76
C ILE A 36 9.60 -15.81 -4.97
N TYR A 37 8.48 -15.51 -4.31
CA TYR A 37 7.72 -16.51 -3.57
C TYR A 37 7.17 -17.63 -4.48
N SER A 38 6.70 -17.29 -5.69
CA SER A 38 6.25 -18.27 -6.68
C SER A 38 7.35 -19.24 -7.11
N ILE A 39 8.59 -18.74 -7.30
CA ILE A 39 9.75 -19.58 -7.58
C ILE A 39 10.01 -20.52 -6.41
N ILE A 40 10.03 -20.02 -5.18
CA ILE A 40 10.23 -20.85 -3.98
C ILE A 40 9.19 -21.97 -3.94
N LEU A 41 7.91 -21.63 -4.08
CA LEU A 41 6.80 -22.58 -4.07
C LEU A 41 6.91 -23.67 -5.14
N THR A 42 7.53 -23.34 -6.29
CA THR A 42 7.74 -24.31 -7.39
C THR A 42 8.82 -25.34 -7.04
N TYR A 43 9.82 -24.96 -6.25
CA TYR A 43 10.95 -25.83 -5.89
C TYR A 43 10.83 -26.45 -4.49
N THR A 44 9.91 -25.97 -3.65
CA THR A 44 9.68 -26.50 -2.30
C THR A 44 8.29 -27.12 -2.18
N ASN A 45 8.18 -28.25 -1.47
CA ASN A 45 6.88 -28.83 -1.07
C ASN A 45 6.25 -28.04 0.09
N THR A 46 6.08 -26.73 -0.09
CA THR A 46 5.43 -25.87 0.89
C THR A 46 3.92 -26.09 0.86
N PRO A 47 3.24 -26.24 2.01
CA PRO A 47 1.80 -26.40 2.04
C PRO A 47 1.09 -25.18 1.43
N GLU A 48 0.07 -25.41 0.59
CA GLU A 48 -0.75 -24.36 -0.03
C GLU A 48 -1.42 -23.44 1.00
N ALA A 49 -1.71 -23.95 2.20
CA ALA A 49 -2.24 -23.18 3.33
C ALA A 49 -1.31 -22.01 3.75
N SER A 50 -0.03 -22.02 3.34
CA SER A 50 0.94 -20.96 3.64
C SER A 50 0.79 -19.74 2.73
N ILE A 51 0.19 -19.90 1.54
CA ILE A 51 0.04 -18.85 0.52
C ILE A 51 -0.65 -17.59 1.07
N PRO A 52 -1.86 -17.68 1.68
CA PRO A 52 -2.55 -16.48 2.18
C PRO A 52 -1.75 -15.75 3.27
N THR A 53 -1.06 -16.48 4.15
CA THR A 53 -0.22 -15.89 5.20
C THR A 53 0.95 -15.11 4.63
N VAL A 54 1.67 -15.68 3.66
CA VAL A 54 2.82 -15.02 3.03
C VAL A 54 2.39 -13.77 2.25
N ILE A 55 1.25 -13.83 1.54
CA ILE A 55 0.69 -12.67 0.82
C ILE A 55 0.40 -11.51 1.78
N ILE A 56 -0.20 -11.78 2.95
CA ILE A 56 -0.48 -10.75 3.95
C ILE A 56 0.82 -10.11 4.46
N ILE A 57 1.86 -10.91 4.73
CA ILE A 57 3.16 -10.41 5.20
C ILE A 57 3.82 -9.52 4.15
N ILE A 58 3.90 -9.99 2.90
CA ILE A 58 4.47 -9.23 1.77
C ILE A 58 3.72 -7.90 1.59
N THR A 59 2.39 -7.95 1.65
CA THR A 59 1.53 -6.77 1.52
C THR A 59 1.79 -5.78 2.66
N GLY A 60 1.84 -6.27 3.91
CA GLY A 60 2.11 -5.44 5.07
C GLY A 60 3.45 -4.71 4.97
N ILE A 61 4.53 -5.42 4.62
CA ILE A 61 5.86 -4.82 4.45
C ILE A 61 5.85 -3.78 3.33
N SER A 62 5.21 -4.10 2.20
CA SER A 62 5.13 -3.20 1.04
C SER A 62 4.43 -1.89 1.39
N ILE A 63 3.26 -1.96 2.04
CA ILE A 63 2.48 -0.78 2.47
C ILE A 63 3.23 0.01 3.53
N LEU A 64 3.90 -0.66 4.46
CA LEU A 64 4.66 0.00 5.51
C LEU A 64 5.79 0.86 4.94
N ILE A 65 6.53 0.33 3.96
CA ILE A 65 7.57 1.11 3.24
C ILE A 65 6.93 2.24 2.42
N ALA A 66 5.84 1.96 1.69
CA ALA A 66 5.13 2.94 0.87
C ALA A 66 4.64 4.14 1.70
N SER A 67 3.96 3.85 2.81
CA SER A 67 3.39 4.85 3.71
C SER A 67 4.49 5.68 4.35
N GLN A 68 5.59 5.06 4.80
CA GLN A 68 6.75 5.81 5.28
C GLN A 68 7.33 6.73 4.20
N MET A 69 7.55 6.24 2.98
CA MET A 69 8.07 7.06 1.88
C MET A 69 7.15 8.23 1.53
N ALA A 70 5.84 7.99 1.53
CA ALA A 70 4.83 9.02 1.25
C ALA A 70 4.73 10.07 2.38
N THR A 71 4.83 9.66 3.64
CA THR A 71 4.64 10.55 4.79
C THR A 71 5.91 11.16 5.35
N ARG A 72 7.10 10.68 4.99
CA ARG A 72 8.40 11.20 5.51
C ARG A 72 8.63 12.69 5.24
N LYS A 73 8.06 13.22 4.16
CA LYS A 73 8.14 14.66 3.83
C LYS A 73 7.06 15.50 4.53
N LEU A 74 6.08 14.86 5.16
CA LEU A 74 4.97 15.51 5.84
C LEU A 74 5.34 15.81 7.30
N LYS A 75 4.93 16.98 7.78
CA LYS A 75 5.16 17.40 9.17
C LYS A 75 4.01 17.05 10.13
N LYS A 76 2.84 16.65 9.61
CA LYS A 76 1.62 16.35 10.38
C LYS A 76 0.76 15.30 9.67
N ASN A 77 -0.20 14.73 10.40
CA ASN A 77 -1.25 13.84 9.88
C ASN A 77 -0.76 12.51 9.28
N GLY A 78 0.25 11.89 9.89
CA GLY A 78 0.79 10.59 9.44
C GLY A 78 -0.25 9.48 9.35
N ILE A 79 -1.19 9.44 10.31
CA ILE A 79 -2.30 8.46 10.34
C ILE A 79 -3.16 8.57 9.08
N ILE A 80 -3.67 9.77 8.79
CA ILE A 80 -4.59 10.00 7.67
C ILE A 80 -3.90 9.71 6.35
N ASN A 81 -2.70 10.26 6.13
CA ASN A 81 -1.98 10.06 4.87
C ASN A 81 -1.53 8.60 4.70
N GLY A 82 -1.11 7.94 5.77
CA GLY A 82 -0.77 6.53 5.77
C GLY A 82 -1.97 5.64 5.44
N GLY A 83 -3.14 5.92 6.03
CA GLY A 83 -4.39 5.24 5.71
C GLY A 83 -4.81 5.44 4.26
N VAL A 84 -4.65 6.65 3.70
CA VAL A 84 -4.89 6.93 2.28
C VAL A 84 -3.95 6.14 1.38
N VAL A 85 -2.66 6.01 1.74
CA VAL A 85 -1.71 5.14 1.00
C VAL A 85 -2.18 3.68 1.01
N GLY A 86 -2.57 3.15 2.17
CA GLY A 86 -3.09 1.79 2.30
C GLY A 86 -4.35 1.56 1.47
N LEU A 87 -5.26 2.55 1.47
CA LEU A 87 -6.49 2.52 0.68
C LEU A 87 -6.22 2.55 -0.82
N ILE A 88 -5.36 3.44 -1.31
CA ILE A 88 -4.98 3.51 -2.74
C ILE A 88 -4.27 2.22 -3.15
N TYR A 89 -3.41 1.68 -2.28
CA TYR A 89 -2.70 0.44 -2.55
C TYR A 89 -3.66 -0.74 -2.72
N ILE A 90 -4.60 -0.96 -1.78
CA ILE A 90 -5.50 -2.12 -1.86
C ILE A 90 -6.45 -1.98 -3.04
N LEU A 91 -6.92 -0.77 -3.37
CA LEU A 91 -7.70 -0.53 -4.58
C LEU A 91 -6.89 -0.85 -5.84
N GLY A 92 -5.63 -0.42 -5.91
CA GLY A 92 -4.75 -0.72 -7.03
C GLY A 92 -4.53 -2.22 -7.22
N ILE A 93 -4.16 -2.93 -6.15
CA ILE A 93 -3.96 -4.39 -6.18
C ILE A 93 -5.26 -5.12 -6.53
N TYR A 94 -6.40 -4.72 -5.96
CA TYR A 94 -7.70 -5.33 -6.25
C TYR A 94 -8.08 -5.18 -7.73
N LEU A 95 -7.91 -3.98 -8.30
CA LEU A 95 -8.17 -3.73 -9.72
C LEU A 95 -7.25 -4.55 -10.61
N ILE A 96 -5.94 -4.59 -10.31
CA ILE A 96 -4.98 -5.40 -11.07
C ILE A 96 -5.36 -6.89 -11.00
N SER A 97 -5.64 -7.40 -9.80
CA SER A 97 -6.03 -8.80 -9.57
C SER A 97 -7.31 -9.16 -10.32
N SER A 98 -8.30 -8.27 -10.31
CA SER A 98 -9.59 -8.49 -10.96
C SER A 98 -9.47 -8.49 -12.49
N ILE A 99 -8.62 -7.63 -13.07
CA ILE A 99 -8.33 -7.65 -14.51
C ILE A 99 -7.63 -8.96 -14.90
N ILE A 100 -6.69 -9.45 -14.10
CA ILE A 100 -5.95 -10.69 -14.38
C ILE A 100 -6.86 -11.92 -14.27
N THR A 101 -7.69 -11.98 -13.22
CA THR A 101 -8.53 -13.15 -12.93
C THR A 101 -9.86 -13.12 -13.69
N GLY A 102 -10.29 -11.95 -14.16
CA GLY A 102 -11.60 -11.75 -14.80
C GLY A 102 -12.80 -11.87 -13.85
N ASN A 103 -12.55 -11.93 -12.54
CA ASN A 103 -13.58 -12.08 -11.51
C ASN A 103 -13.55 -10.89 -10.55
N PHE A 104 -14.70 -10.28 -10.31
CA PHE A 104 -14.90 -9.15 -9.38
C PHE A 104 -15.53 -9.61 -8.06
N GLY A 105 -15.07 -10.75 -7.54
CA GLY A 105 -15.54 -11.32 -6.28
C GLY A 105 -14.80 -10.76 -5.08
N PHE A 106 -15.52 -10.27 -4.08
CA PHE A 106 -14.97 -10.02 -2.75
C PHE A 106 -15.05 -11.29 -1.93
N ASP A 107 -13.89 -11.89 -1.64
CA ASP A 107 -13.78 -12.99 -0.68
C ASP A 107 -13.36 -12.46 0.71
N LEU A 108 -13.52 -13.29 1.74
CA LEU A 108 -13.12 -12.99 3.13
C LEU A 108 -11.66 -12.52 3.20
N GLN A 109 -10.77 -13.12 2.39
CA GLN A 109 -9.37 -12.70 2.31
C GLN A 109 -9.23 -11.24 1.85
N SER A 110 -10.02 -10.79 0.88
CA SER A 110 -9.97 -9.41 0.37
C SER A 110 -10.43 -8.40 1.43
N ILE A 111 -11.42 -8.77 2.24
CA ILE A 111 -11.89 -7.93 3.36
C ILE A 111 -10.80 -7.80 4.42
N ILE A 112 -10.16 -8.91 4.80
CA ILE A 112 -9.05 -8.92 5.76
C ILE A 112 -7.89 -8.07 5.23
N MET A 113 -7.53 -8.22 3.95
CA MET A 113 -6.48 -7.42 3.32
C MET A 113 -6.84 -5.93 3.30
N CYS A 114 -8.09 -5.57 3.06
CA CYS A 114 -8.55 -4.19 3.11
C CYS A 114 -8.34 -3.57 4.49
N ILE A 115 -8.85 -4.21 5.55
CA ILE A 115 -8.71 -3.70 6.92
C ILE A 115 -7.22 -3.63 7.33
N THR A 116 -6.47 -4.71 7.09
CA THR A 116 -5.05 -4.77 7.46
C THR A 116 -4.22 -3.76 6.67
N SER A 117 -4.49 -3.55 5.38
CA SER A 117 -3.78 -2.57 4.55
C SER A 117 -3.94 -1.14 5.08
N ILE A 118 -5.15 -0.76 5.50
CA ILE A 118 -5.42 0.55 6.07
C ILE A 118 -4.73 0.70 7.42
N LEU A 119 -4.84 -0.30 8.30
CA LEU A 119 -4.19 -0.26 9.62
C LEU A 119 -2.67 -0.17 9.51
N VAL A 120 -2.05 -1.01 8.67
CA VAL A 120 -0.61 -0.99 8.43
C VAL A 120 -0.18 0.32 7.76
N GLY A 121 -0.98 0.84 6.83
CA GLY A 121 -0.77 2.15 6.23
C GLY A 121 -0.76 3.26 7.27
N CYS A 122 -1.75 3.30 8.16
CA CYS A 122 -1.81 4.24 9.29
C CYS A 122 -0.56 4.13 10.17
N LEU A 123 -0.17 2.91 10.54
CA LEU A 123 1.01 2.65 11.38
C LEU A 123 2.31 3.12 10.70
N GLY A 124 2.55 2.73 9.46
CA GLY A 124 3.72 3.16 8.69
C GLY A 124 3.71 4.67 8.44
N GLY A 125 2.53 5.28 8.30
CA GLY A 125 2.35 6.72 8.20
C GLY A 125 2.78 7.48 9.46
N ILE A 126 2.43 6.98 10.66
CA ILE A 126 2.90 7.52 11.96
C ILE A 126 4.42 7.40 12.06
N ILE A 127 4.97 6.24 11.70
CA ILE A 127 6.42 6.01 11.77
C ILE A 127 7.15 6.97 10.80
N GLY A 128 6.62 7.14 9.59
CA GLY A 128 7.23 7.98 8.55
C GLY A 128 7.35 9.45 8.95
N ILE A 129 6.33 10.03 9.62
CA ILE A 129 6.40 11.44 10.05
C ILE A 129 7.44 11.68 11.17
N ASN A 130 7.78 10.65 11.95
CA ASN A 130 8.75 10.73 13.05
C ASN A 130 10.17 10.32 12.64
N MET A 131 10.39 9.70 11.48
CA MET A 131 11.72 9.29 10.97
C MET A 131 12.52 10.44 10.35
N LYS A 132 12.52 11.59 11.02
CA LYS A 132 13.22 12.80 10.56
C LYS A 132 14.62 12.91 11.13
#